data_AF-A0A8S1J6D0-F1
#
_entry.id   AF-A0A8S1J6D0-F1
#
_cell.length_a   1.000
_cell.length_b   1.000
_cell.length_c   1.000
_cell.angle_alpha   90.00
_cell.angle_beta   90.00
_cell.angle_gamma   90.00
#
_symmetry.space_group_name_H-M   'P 1'
#
loop_
_entity.id
_entity.type
_entity.pdbx_description
1 polymer ?
#
loop_
_entity_poly.entity_id
_entity_poly.type
_entity_poly.pdbx_seq_one_letter_code
_entity_poly.pdbx_strand_id
1 'polypeptide(L)'
;MALLWTSWTWTTTVGLLYVGLSLSTFSKVYRAEVETKKPEGDLWSLLVASFFGAGLVFIYSIFSLCLLAGLTLRKKKRKAGFWYGFVTSGCVNLGLVTLLCSLVLHGYKNDVVTLFQLDAGVQWSPTDTAVFETTFIVGYVAAGFYVILGCVLYYGRTLLKWRDEEDGGEGEQSLLGR
;
A
#
# COMPACT_ATOMS: atom_id res chain seq x y z
N MET A 1 3.94 -21.15 5.05
CA MET A 1 3.32 -20.85 3.73
C MET A 1 1.93 -20.27 3.85
N ALA A 2 1.02 -20.84 4.65
CA ALA A 2 -0.31 -20.28 4.87
C ALA A 2 -0.27 -18.80 5.32
N LEU A 3 0.55 -18.48 6.33
CA LEU A 3 0.72 -17.09 6.82
C LEU A 3 1.19 -16.08 5.76
N LEU A 4 2.05 -16.49 4.82
CA LEU A 4 2.52 -15.62 3.73
C LEU A 4 1.39 -15.34 2.73
N TRP A 5 0.63 -16.37 2.37
CA TRP A 5 -0.54 -16.23 1.49
C TRP A 5 -1.65 -15.40 2.14
N THR A 6 -1.98 -15.62 3.41
CA THR A 6 -3.00 -14.85 4.12
C THR A 6 -2.60 -13.39 4.30
N SER A 7 -1.32 -13.13 4.63
CA SER A 7 -0.80 -11.76 4.73
C SER A 7 -0.83 -11.06 3.38
N TRP A 8 -0.41 -11.76 2.32
CA TRP A 8 -0.47 -11.24 0.96
C TRP A 8 -1.90 -10.91 0.52
N THR A 9 -2.86 -11.84 0.69
CA THR A 9 -4.26 -11.62 0.33
C THR A 9 -4.83 -10.38 1.04
N TRP A 10 -4.60 -10.23 2.34
CA TRP A 10 -5.03 -9.04 3.08
C TRP A 10 -4.41 -7.74 2.55
N THR A 11 -3.10 -7.74 2.28
CA THR A 11 -2.43 -6.55 1.72
C THR A 11 -2.98 -6.16 0.35
N THR A 12 -3.31 -7.15 -0.48
CA THR A 12 -3.86 -6.94 -1.81
C THR A 12 -5.31 -6.49 -1.74
N THR A 13 -6.13 -7.02 -0.83
CA THR A 13 -7.53 -6.57 -0.64
C THR A 13 -7.58 -5.10 -0.24
N VAL A 14 -6.82 -4.70 0.79
CA VAL A 14 -6.76 -3.29 1.23
C VAL A 14 -6.19 -2.40 0.12
N GLY A 15 -5.18 -2.89 -0.61
CA GLY A 15 -4.58 -2.18 -1.73
C GLY A 15 -5.53 -1.98 -2.90
N LEU A 16 -6.35 -2.96 -3.24
CA LEU A 16 -7.34 -2.87 -4.32
C LEU A 16 -8.44 -1.86 -3.97
N LEU A 17 -8.88 -1.80 -2.71
CA LEU A 17 -9.82 -0.77 -2.25
C LEU A 17 -9.22 0.63 -2.42
N TYR A 18 -7.98 0.82 -1.99
CA TYR A 18 -7.26 2.09 -2.18
C TYR A 18 -7.12 2.44 -3.67
N VAL A 19 -6.68 1.50 -4.51
CA VAL A 19 -6.54 1.70 -5.96
C VAL A 19 -7.88 2.10 -6.60
N GLY A 20 -8.97 1.43 -6.27
CA GLY A 20 -10.30 1.75 -6.81
C GLY A 20 -10.74 3.16 -6.47
N LEU A 21 -10.56 3.57 -5.21
CA LEU A 21 -10.89 4.92 -4.75
C LEU A 21 -9.96 5.99 -5.37
N SER A 22 -8.65 5.75 -5.39
CA SER A 22 -7.68 6.67 -6.00
C SER A 22 -7.90 6.85 -7.51
N LEU A 23 -8.26 5.80 -8.24
CA LEU A 23 -8.62 5.92 -9.66
C LEU A 23 -9.95 6.67 -9.87
N SER A 24 -10.92 6.47 -8.98
CA SER A 24 -12.18 7.23 -9.00
C SER A 24 -11.90 8.71 -8.76
N THR A 25 -11.10 9.04 -7.74
CA THR A 25 -10.66 10.41 -7.44
C THR A 25 -9.91 11.03 -8.60
N PHE A 26 -8.93 10.32 -9.18
CA PHE A 26 -8.19 10.77 -10.36
C PHE A 26 -9.15 11.11 -11.51
N SER A 27 -10.09 10.21 -11.83
CA SER A 27 -11.01 10.41 -12.95
C SER A 27 -11.92 11.62 -12.75
N LYS A 28 -12.35 11.89 -11.52
CA LYS A 28 -13.21 13.03 -11.19
C LYS A 28 -12.45 14.35 -11.23
N VAL A 29 -11.27 14.40 -10.61
CA VAL A 29 -10.41 15.59 -10.61
C VAL A 29 -9.98 15.93 -12.02
N TYR A 30 -9.56 14.92 -12.80
CA TYR A 30 -9.13 15.13 -14.18
C TYR A 30 -10.24 15.73 -15.04
N ARG A 31 -11.49 15.25 -14.90
CA ARG A 31 -12.64 15.84 -15.60
C ARG A 31 -12.87 17.29 -15.18
N ALA A 32 -12.83 17.57 -13.88
CA ALA A 32 -13.00 18.92 -13.36
C ALA A 32 -11.91 19.88 -13.88
N GLU A 33 -10.65 19.43 -13.94
CA GLU A 33 -9.53 20.22 -14.47
C GLU A 33 -9.67 20.52 -15.98
N VAL A 34 -10.15 19.55 -16.76
CA VAL A 34 -10.44 19.75 -18.18
C VAL A 34 -11.60 20.74 -18.40
N GLU A 35 -12.59 20.73 -17.52
CA GLU A 35 -13.77 21.61 -17.59
C GLU A 35 -13.45 23.07 -17.19
N THR A 36 -12.63 23.29 -16.16
CA THR A 36 -12.35 24.64 -15.65
C THR A 36 -11.46 25.47 -16.56
N LYS A 37 -10.58 24.87 -17.37
CA LYS A 37 -9.57 25.54 -18.22
C LYS A 37 -8.71 26.61 -17.50
N LYS A 38 -8.82 26.73 -16.18
CA LYS A 38 -8.09 27.67 -15.33
C LYS A 38 -7.00 26.88 -14.61
N PRO A 39 -5.72 27.13 -14.92
CA PRO A 39 -4.61 26.55 -14.19
C PRO A 39 -4.36 27.33 -12.88
N GLU A 40 -5.42 27.67 -12.14
CA GLU A 40 -5.30 28.32 -10.83
C GLU A 40 -5.19 27.22 -9.77
N GLY A 41 -3.98 26.70 -9.63
CA GLY A 41 -3.64 25.69 -8.63
C GLY A 41 -2.76 24.58 -9.22
N ASP A 42 -1.82 24.09 -8.41
CA ASP A 42 -0.97 22.96 -8.74
C ASP A 42 -1.76 21.62 -8.66
N LEU A 43 -2.90 21.54 -9.38
CA LEU A 43 -3.80 20.38 -9.44
C LEU A 43 -3.10 19.14 -10.05
N TRP A 44 -2.03 19.38 -10.82
CA TRP A 44 -1.12 18.35 -11.30
C TRP A 44 -0.55 17.49 -10.18
N SER A 45 -0.16 18.11 -9.06
CA SER A 45 0.36 17.39 -7.90
C SER A 45 -0.68 16.43 -7.29
N LEU A 46 -1.97 16.81 -7.35
CA LEU A 46 -3.08 15.98 -6.89
C LEU A 46 -3.36 14.79 -7.82
N LEU A 47 -3.35 15.03 -9.13
CA LEU A 47 -3.49 13.98 -10.15
C LEU A 47 -2.34 12.97 -10.07
N VAL A 48 -1.11 13.48 -9.97
CA VAL A 48 0.09 12.65 -9.81
C VAL A 48 0.01 11.85 -8.52
N ALA A 49 -0.33 12.44 -7.38
CA ALA A 49 -0.44 11.72 -6.12
C ALA A 49 -1.48 10.58 -6.18
N SER A 50 -2.64 10.84 -6.79
CA SER A 50 -3.73 9.88 -6.95
C SER A 50 -3.34 8.71 -7.84
N PHE A 51 -2.74 9.00 -9.00
CA PHE A 51 -2.37 7.97 -9.98
C PHE A 51 -1.11 7.19 -9.55
N PHE A 52 -0.10 7.89 -9.04
CA PHE A 52 1.19 7.30 -8.65
C PHE A 52 1.02 6.34 -7.46
N GLY A 53 0.26 6.74 -6.44
CA GLY A 53 -0.04 5.89 -5.30
C GLY A 53 -0.76 4.60 -5.72
N ALA A 54 -1.80 4.73 -6.55
CA ALA A 54 -2.54 3.59 -7.07
C ALA A 54 -1.66 2.69 -7.96
N GLY A 55 -0.87 3.29 -8.85
CA GLY A 55 0.03 2.58 -9.76
C GLY A 55 1.08 1.75 -9.03
N LEU A 56 1.72 2.31 -8.00
CA LEU A 56 2.71 1.59 -7.20
C LEU A 56 2.10 0.42 -6.42
N VAL A 57 0.94 0.60 -5.80
CA VAL A 57 0.21 -0.48 -5.10
C VAL A 57 -0.17 -1.60 -6.08
N PHE A 58 -0.60 -1.23 -7.29
CA PHE A 58 -0.99 -2.19 -8.33
C PHE A 58 0.22 -2.98 -8.87
N ILE A 59 1.30 -2.29 -9.23
CA ILE A 59 2.56 -2.92 -9.70
C ILE A 59 3.10 -3.86 -8.62
N TYR A 60 3.11 -3.43 -7.36
CA TYR A 60 3.54 -4.27 -6.25
C TYR A 60 2.66 -5.52 -6.11
N SER A 61 1.34 -5.38 -6.25
CA SER A 61 0.39 -6.50 -6.14
C SER A 61 0.62 -7.55 -7.24
N ILE A 62 0.84 -7.14 -8.49
CA ILE A 62 1.17 -8.05 -9.59
C ILE A 62 2.52 -8.71 -9.37
N PHE A 63 3.54 -7.91 -9.05
CA PHE A 63 4.90 -8.42 -8.88
C PHE A 63 4.98 -9.41 -7.72
N SER A 64 4.36 -9.09 -6.59
CA SER A 64 4.28 -10.00 -5.43
C SER A 64 3.52 -11.28 -5.73
N LEU A 65 2.44 -11.25 -6.52
CA LEU A 65 1.73 -12.46 -6.95
C LEU A 65 2.60 -13.39 -7.80
N CYS A 66 3.25 -12.85 -8.84
CA CYS A 66 4.14 -13.61 -9.72
C CYS A 66 5.25 -14.30 -8.93
N LEU A 67 5.79 -13.58 -7.94
CA LEU A 67 6.82 -14.09 -7.06
C LEU A 67 6.31 -15.19 -6.12
N LEU A 68 5.14 -15.00 -5.46
CA LEU A 68 4.52 -16.02 -4.60
C LEU A 68 4.16 -17.28 -5.38
N ALA A 69 3.64 -17.15 -6.60
CA ALA A 69 3.33 -18.26 -7.48
C ALA A 69 4.59 -19.06 -7.83
N GLY A 70 5.67 -18.38 -8.24
CA GLY A 70 6.96 -19.02 -8.53
C GLY A 70 7.55 -19.76 -7.32
N LEU A 71 7.34 -19.24 -6.11
CA LEU A 71 7.75 -19.86 -4.85
C LEU A 71 6.96 -21.14 -4.54
N THR A 72 5.65 -21.08 -4.74
CA THR A 72 4.73 -22.19 -4.48
C THR A 72 5.03 -23.36 -5.42
N LEU A 73 5.33 -23.07 -6.68
CA LEU A 73 5.69 -24.08 -7.68
C LEU A 73 7.06 -24.72 -7.45
N ARG A 74 8.06 -23.96 -6.96
CA ARG A 74 9.44 -24.45 -6.87
C ARG A 74 9.78 -25.25 -5.62
N LYS A 75 8.90 -25.37 -4.61
CA LYS A 75 9.08 -26.13 -3.34
C LYS A 75 10.46 -25.97 -2.65
N LYS A 76 11.26 -24.94 -2.96
CA LYS A 76 12.61 -24.76 -2.42
C LYS A 76 12.53 -24.05 -1.06
N LYS A 77 12.61 -24.83 0.01
CA LYS A 77 12.65 -24.34 1.42
C LYS A 77 13.81 -23.37 1.70
N ARG A 78 14.90 -23.43 0.92
CA ARG A 78 16.19 -22.75 1.21
C ARG A 78 16.21 -21.21 1.02
N LYS A 79 15.12 -20.56 0.60
CA LYS A 79 15.09 -19.08 0.37
C LYS A 79 13.98 -18.31 1.11
N ALA A 80 13.30 -18.93 2.07
CA ALA A 80 12.18 -18.29 2.79
C ALA A 80 12.54 -16.93 3.43
N GLY A 81 13.79 -16.75 3.89
CA GLY A 81 14.26 -15.49 4.49
C GLY A 81 14.38 -14.31 3.52
N PHE A 82 14.70 -14.53 2.24
CA PHE A 82 14.71 -13.45 1.25
C PHE A 82 13.28 -12.91 1.01
N TRP A 83 12.32 -13.83 0.94
CA TRP A 83 10.92 -13.50 0.66
C TRP A 83 10.22 -12.78 1.81
N TYR A 84 10.46 -13.22 3.04
CA TYR A 84 9.98 -12.49 4.22
C TYR A 84 10.52 -11.05 4.22
N GLY A 85 11.81 -10.86 3.93
CA GLY A 85 12.40 -9.52 3.83
C GLY A 85 11.77 -8.67 2.71
N PHE A 86 11.52 -9.28 1.54
CA PHE A 86 10.88 -8.59 0.41
C PHE A 86 9.44 -8.17 0.72
N VAL A 87 8.63 -9.04 1.33
CA VAL A 87 7.25 -8.72 1.71
C VAL A 87 7.24 -7.65 2.81
N THR A 88 8.06 -7.80 3.85
CA THR A 88 8.18 -6.80 4.93
C THR A 88 8.60 -5.43 4.40
N SER A 89 9.66 -5.37 3.59
CA SER A 89 10.13 -4.10 2.99
C SER A 89 9.08 -3.50 2.06
N GLY A 90 8.39 -4.33 1.29
CA GLY A 90 7.29 -3.90 0.44
C GLY A 90 6.12 -3.32 1.21
N CYS A 91 5.71 -3.94 2.32
CA CYS A 91 4.67 -3.40 3.19
C CYS A 91 5.08 -2.04 3.75
N VAL A 92 6.29 -1.88 4.26
CA VAL A 92 6.75 -0.57 4.79
C VAL A 92 6.78 0.50 3.69
N ASN A 93 7.32 0.18 2.52
CA ASN A 93 7.38 1.12 1.39
C ASN A 93 5.98 1.51 0.89
N LEU A 94 5.07 0.54 0.73
CA LEU A 94 3.69 0.83 0.37
C LEU A 94 2.98 1.67 1.43
N GLY A 95 3.24 1.39 2.71
CA GLY A 95 2.72 2.18 3.82
C GLY A 95 3.15 3.64 3.74
N LEU A 96 4.44 3.89 3.51
CA LEU A 96 4.97 5.25 3.36
C LEU A 96 4.44 5.96 2.12
N VAL A 97 4.40 5.28 0.97
CA VAL A 97 3.89 5.85 -0.29
C VAL A 97 2.41 6.21 -0.16
N THR A 98 1.58 5.29 0.36
CA THR A 98 0.16 5.55 0.57
C THR A 98 -0.07 6.67 1.57
N LEU A 99 0.75 6.77 2.62
CA LEU A 99 0.71 7.87 3.58
C LEU A 99 1.05 9.21 2.91
N LEU A 100 2.14 9.28 2.13
CA LEU A 100 2.54 10.49 1.41
C LEU A 100 1.47 10.93 0.39
N CYS A 101 0.95 10.01 -0.42
CA CYS A 101 -0.13 10.30 -1.36
C CYS A 101 -1.39 10.81 -0.65
N SER A 102 -1.76 10.22 0.48
CA SER A 102 -2.92 10.64 1.28
C SER A 102 -2.72 12.01 1.92
N LEU A 103 -1.48 12.32 2.33
CA LEU A 103 -1.13 13.60 2.92
C LEU A 103 -1.18 14.73 1.89
N VAL A 104 -0.73 14.45 0.66
CA VAL A 104 -0.90 15.36 -0.48
C VAL A 104 -2.39 15.60 -0.74
N LEU A 105 -3.18 14.53 -0.94
CA LEU A 105 -4.64 14.64 -1.16
C LEU A 105 -5.33 15.44 -0.06
N HIS A 106 -4.99 15.19 1.21
CA HIS A 106 -5.56 15.92 2.33
C HIS A 106 -5.16 17.41 2.32
N GLY A 107 -3.94 17.75 1.92
CA GLY A 107 -3.48 19.13 1.79
C GLY A 107 -4.32 19.98 0.84
N TYR A 108 -4.83 19.38 -0.23
CA TYR A 108 -5.68 20.04 -1.23
C TYR A 108 -7.18 19.97 -0.91
N LYS A 109 -7.59 19.45 0.26
CA LYS A 109 -9.01 19.34 0.61
C LYS A 109 -9.74 20.68 0.51
N ASN A 110 -9.12 21.75 1.01
CA ASN A 110 -9.73 23.08 0.97
C ASN A 110 -9.80 23.62 -0.46
N ASP A 111 -8.77 23.39 -1.27
CA ASP A 111 -8.69 23.85 -2.66
C ASP A 111 -9.73 23.16 -3.55
N VAL A 112 -9.95 21.86 -3.36
CA VAL A 112 -10.98 21.08 -4.08
C VAL A 112 -12.39 21.62 -3.76
N VAL A 113 -12.64 21.98 -2.50
CA VAL A 113 -13.93 22.56 -2.08
C VAL A 113 -14.11 23.95 -2.66
N THR A 114 -13.10 24.81 -2.58
CA THR A 114 -13.22 26.20 -3.05
C THR A 114 -13.21 26.32 -4.56
N LEU A 115 -12.44 25.50 -5.29
CA LEU A 115 -12.33 25.57 -6.74
C LEU A 115 -13.47 24.84 -7.45
N PHE A 116 -13.90 23.66 -6.97
CA PHE A 116 -14.85 22.84 -7.72
C PHE A 116 -16.29 22.93 -7.20
N GLN A 117 -16.55 23.14 -5.91
CA GLN A 117 -17.94 23.29 -5.44
C GLN A 117 -18.52 24.69 -5.69
N LEU A 118 -17.69 25.73 -5.73
CA LEU A 118 -18.15 27.12 -5.90
C LEU A 118 -18.17 27.57 -7.36
N ASP A 119 -17.47 26.88 -8.26
CA ASP A 119 -17.45 27.24 -9.68
C ASP A 119 -18.65 26.62 -10.40
N ALA A 120 -19.60 27.48 -10.81
CA ALA A 120 -20.82 27.10 -11.51
C ALA A 120 -20.57 26.45 -12.89
N GLY A 121 -19.34 26.51 -13.41
CA GLY A 121 -18.94 25.86 -14.67
C GLY A 121 -18.58 24.39 -14.56
N VAL A 122 -18.42 23.84 -13.35
CA VAL A 122 -17.91 22.48 -13.13
C VAL A 122 -19.03 21.55 -12.67
N GLN A 123 -19.15 20.37 -13.27
CA GLN A 123 -20.09 19.34 -12.77
C GLN A 123 -19.51 18.60 -11.55
N TRP A 124 -19.31 19.32 -10.44
CA TRP A 124 -18.82 18.74 -9.18
C TRP A 124 -19.95 18.60 -8.16
N SER A 125 -20.25 17.36 -7.78
CA SER A 125 -21.33 17.08 -6.82
C SER A 125 -20.80 16.94 -5.38
N PRO A 126 -21.68 17.08 -4.36
CA PRO A 126 -21.34 16.74 -2.98
C PRO A 126 -20.85 15.29 -2.83
N THR A 127 -21.35 14.38 -3.67
CA THR A 127 -20.91 12.97 -3.71
C THR A 127 -19.46 12.84 -4.20
N ASP A 128 -19.01 13.71 -5.11
CA ASP A 128 -17.61 13.72 -5.57
C ASP A 128 -16.65 14.16 -4.48
N THR A 129 -17.10 15.11 -3.66
CA THR A 129 -16.38 15.57 -2.48
C THR A 129 -16.28 14.46 -1.44
N ALA A 130 -17.38 13.74 -1.17
CA ALA A 130 -17.37 12.60 -0.25
C ALA A 130 -16.42 11.48 -0.72
N VAL A 131 -16.38 11.20 -2.03
CA VAL A 131 -15.42 10.22 -2.60
C VAL A 131 -13.99 10.71 -2.43
N PHE A 132 -13.71 11.98 -2.73
CA PHE A 132 -12.40 12.59 -2.52
C PHE A 132 -11.93 12.47 -1.06
N GLU A 133 -12.81 12.80 -0.11
CA GLU A 133 -12.51 12.69 1.32
C GLU A 133 -12.27 11.25 1.75
N THR A 134 -13.11 10.33 1.28
CA THR A 134 -12.98 8.91 1.58
C THR A 134 -11.65 8.36 1.08
N THR A 135 -11.15 8.81 -0.08
CA THR A 135 -9.91 8.33 -0.66
C THR A 135 -8.70 8.57 0.24
N PHE A 136 -8.50 9.79 0.78
CA PHE A 136 -7.36 10.02 1.67
C PHE A 136 -7.54 9.38 3.04
N ILE A 137 -8.77 9.26 3.55
CA ILE A 137 -9.05 8.54 4.81
C ILE A 137 -8.69 7.07 4.66
N VAL A 138 -9.17 6.41 3.60
CA VAL A 138 -8.85 5.02 3.30
C VAL A 138 -7.36 4.86 3.03
N GLY A 139 -6.71 5.84 2.42
CA GLY A 139 -5.26 5.85 2.23
C GLY A 139 -4.48 5.89 3.55
N TYR A 140 -4.91 6.65 4.57
CA TYR A 140 -4.32 6.60 5.91
C TYR A 140 -4.53 5.24 6.60
N VAL A 141 -5.73 4.65 6.45
CA VAL A 141 -6.02 3.31 7.00
C VAL A 141 -5.15 2.25 6.31
N ALA A 142 -5.03 2.31 4.99
CA ALA A 142 -4.17 1.42 4.21
C ALA A 142 -2.70 1.56 4.63
N ALA A 143 -2.22 2.80 4.80
CA ALA A 143 -0.88 3.07 5.28
C ALA A 143 -0.62 2.45 6.66
N GLY A 144 -1.53 2.67 7.62
CA GLY A 144 -1.45 2.08 8.95
C GLY A 144 -1.43 0.55 8.91
N PHE A 145 -2.32 -0.05 8.10
CA PHE A 145 -2.39 -1.50 7.92
C PHE A 145 -1.06 -2.06 7.36
N TYR A 146 -0.50 -1.42 6.33
CA TYR A 146 0.77 -1.83 5.74
C TYR A 146 1.95 -1.71 6.70
N VAL A 147 2.04 -0.63 7.48
CA VAL A 147 3.11 -0.45 8.47
C VAL A 147 2.99 -1.46 9.60
N ILE A 148 1.78 -1.63 10.16
CA ILE A 148 1.53 -2.60 11.24
C ILE A 148 1.88 -4.01 10.78
N LEU A 149 1.44 -4.41 9.58
CA LEU A 149 1.76 -5.72 9.04
C LEU A 149 3.27 -5.88 8.78
N GLY A 150 3.94 -4.84 8.28
CA GLY A 150 5.39 -4.82 8.14
C GLY A 150 6.09 -5.08 9.48
N CYS A 151 5.68 -4.40 10.55
CA CYS A 151 6.18 -4.62 11.90
C CYS A 151 5.92 -6.04 12.38
N VAL A 152 4.70 -6.56 12.23
CA VAL A 152 4.35 -7.93 12.64
C VAL A 152 5.21 -8.97 11.92
N LEU A 153 5.41 -8.83 10.61
CA LEU A 153 6.26 -9.74 9.83
C LEU A 153 7.74 -9.62 10.23
N TYR A 154 8.21 -8.42 10.57
CA TYR A 154 9.57 -8.20 11.05
C TYR A 154 9.80 -8.89 12.41
N TYR A 155 8.95 -8.61 13.41
CA TYR A 155 9.05 -9.22 14.74
C TYR A 155 8.84 -10.74 14.68
N GLY A 156 7.90 -11.22 13.87
CA GLY A 156 7.67 -12.65 13.68
C GLY A 156 8.89 -13.38 13.13
N ARG A 157 9.65 -12.76 12.23
CA ARG A 157 10.92 -13.31 11.74
C ARG A 157 12.00 -13.34 12.83
N THR A 158 12.13 -12.29 13.63
CA THR A 158 13.12 -12.22 14.71
C THR A 158 12.88 -13.31 15.76
N LEU A 159 11.62 -13.57 16.11
CA LEU A 159 11.24 -14.65 17.03
C LEU A 159 11.52 -16.04 16.46
N LEU A 160 11.25 -16.26 15.18
CA LEU A 160 11.57 -17.53 14.51
C LEU A 160 13.08 -17.79 14.45
N LYS A 161 13.89 -16.75 14.19
CA LYS A 161 15.35 -16.87 14.17
C LYS A 161 15.92 -17.20 15.56
N TRP A 162 15.36 -16.60 16.61
CA TRP A 162 15.72 -16.91 18.00
C TRP A 162 15.44 -18.37 18.36
N ARG A 163 14.27 -18.89 17.97
CA ARG A 163 13.92 -20.31 18.18
C ARG A 163 14.86 -21.26 17.44
N ASP A 164 15.18 -20.97 16.18
CA ASP A 164 16.12 -21.80 15.39
C ASP A 164 17.54 -21.80 15.99
N GLU A 165 17.95 -20.72 16.68
CA GLU A 165 19.25 -20.61 17.38
C GLU A 165 19.25 -21.36 18.73
N GLU A 166 18.15 -21.35 19.49
CA GLU A 166 17.98 -22.17 20.70
C GLU A 166 17.97 -23.68 20.37
N ASP A 167 17.19 -24.11 19.37
CA ASP A 167 17.10 -25.51 18.96
C ASP A 167 18.41 -26.01 18.30
N GLY A 168 19.18 -25.12 17.66
CA GLY A 168 20.50 -25.42 17.09
C GLY A 168 21.59 -25.59 18.14
N GLY A 169 21.50 -24.90 19.28
CA GLY A 169 22.46 -25.00 20.39
C GLY A 169 22.36 -26.29 21.19
N GLU A 170 21.16 -26.89 21.30
CA GLU A 170 20.98 -28.19 21.98
C GLU A 170 21.55 -29.36 21.15
N GLY A 171 21.55 -29.25 19.81
CA GLY A 171 22.12 -30.26 18.93
C GLY A 171 23.66 -30.36 19.03
N GLU A 172 24.35 -29.23 19.20
CA GLU A 172 25.81 -29.16 19.25
C GLU A 172 26.38 -29.65 20.60
N GLN A 173 25.63 -29.49 21.70
CA GLN A 173 26.01 -30.07 22.99
C GLN A 173 25.88 -31.60 23.04
N SER A 174 25.00 -32.20 22.22
CA SER A 174 24.85 -33.65 22.15
C SER A 174 25.97 -34.35 21.35
N LEU A 175 26.67 -33.62 20.46
CA LEU A 175 27.74 -34.14 19.61
C LEU A 175 29.15 -33.96 20.19
N LEU A 176 29.32 -33.05 21.16
CA LEU A 176 30.58 -32.86 21.88
C LEU A 176 30.68 -33.69 23.18
N GLY A 177 29.63 -34.47 23.51
CA GLY A 177 29.55 -35.33 24.69
C GLY A 177 29.70 -36.84 24.42
N ARG A 178 30.29 -37.25 23.29
CA ARG A 178 30.61 -38.66 22.98
C ARG A 178 32.07 -38.87 22.65
#